data_AF-A0A2T1D4A3-F1
#
_entry.id   AF-A0A2T1D4A3-F1
#
_cell.length_a   1.000
_cell.length_b   1.000
_cell.length_c   1.000
_cell.angle_alpha   90.00
_cell.angle_beta   90.00
_cell.angle_gamma   90.00
#
_symmetry.space_group_name_H-M   'P 1'
#
loop_
_entity.id
_entity.type
_entity.pdbx_description
1 polymer ?
#
loop_
_entity_poly.entity_id
_entity_poly.type
_entity_poly.pdbx_seq_one_letter_code
_entity_poly.pdbx_strand_id
1 'polypeptide(L)'
;MSDSVLDRIRQNRNRAAVPLRDDPLIAKPQSSEGKTSEVVEPLRTKDRSDSVISAGNTLEDLKTELAKFPETHRHSAIVLEKALDQDLTRYCKDHRITVEVFLEAAWVQVAQDQTLMQEVLNEAKQRYQSRKAAGKLRRLITMLDG
;
A
#
# COMPACT_ATOMS: atom_id res chain seq x y z
N MET A 1 -8.86 1.82 -47.85
CA MET A 1 -8.00 1.47 -46.69
C MET A 1 -7.35 2.74 -46.21
N SER A 2 -7.95 3.41 -45.23
CA SER A 2 -7.51 4.74 -44.78
C SER A 2 -6.58 4.57 -43.56
N ASP A 3 -5.30 4.85 -43.78
CA ASP A 3 -4.28 5.03 -42.74
C ASP A 3 -4.76 6.06 -41.72
N SER A 4 -5.05 5.59 -40.50
CA SER A 4 -5.45 6.47 -39.40
C SER A 4 -4.20 7.14 -38.83
N VAL A 5 -4.26 8.47 -38.68
CA VAL A 5 -3.24 9.30 -38.01
C VAL A 5 -2.83 8.71 -36.64
N LEU A 6 -3.74 7.97 -36.00
CA LEU A 6 -3.53 7.25 -34.75
C LEU A 6 -2.47 6.14 -34.84
N ASP A 7 -2.36 5.46 -35.98
CA ASP A 7 -1.37 4.39 -36.18
C ASP A 7 0.05 4.94 -36.34
N ARG A 8 0.18 6.12 -36.97
CA ARG A 8 1.46 6.85 -37.05
C ARG A 8 1.96 7.30 -35.68
N ILE A 9 1.05 7.69 -34.79
CA ILE A 9 1.38 8.11 -33.41
C ILE A 9 1.84 6.90 -32.57
N ARG A 10 1.29 5.71 -32.80
CA ARG A 10 1.70 4.48 -32.10
C ARG A 10 3.07 3.98 -32.54
N GLN A 11 3.40 4.11 -33.82
CA GLN A 11 4.68 3.67 -34.38
C GLN A 11 5.85 4.59 -33.98
N ASN A 12 5.61 5.89 -33.80
CA ASN A 12 6.65 6.87 -33.43
C ASN A 12 7.04 6.87 -31.94
N ARG A 13 6.59 5.88 -31.16
CA ARG A 13 6.82 5.84 -29.71
C ARG A 13 8.13 5.13 -29.37
N ASN A 14 9.25 5.84 -29.47
CA ASN A 14 10.53 5.38 -28.93
C ASN A 14 10.51 5.46 -27.40
N ARG A 15 10.19 4.35 -26.73
CA ARG A 15 10.39 4.23 -25.28
C ARG A 15 11.86 3.91 -25.00
N ALA A 16 12.48 4.61 -24.06
CA ALA A 16 13.78 4.21 -23.55
C ALA A 16 13.67 2.80 -22.94
N ALA A 17 14.41 1.85 -23.50
CA ALA A 17 14.51 0.50 -22.97
C ALA A 17 15.51 0.51 -21.80
N VAL A 18 15.00 0.32 -20.59
CA VAL A 18 15.84 0.22 -19.39
C VAL A 18 16.50 -1.16 -19.38
N PRO A 19 17.82 -1.28 -19.23
CA PRO A 19 18.50 -2.56 -19.09
C PRO A 19 17.98 -3.31 -17.86
N LEU A 20 17.83 -4.63 -18.01
CA LEU A 20 17.57 -5.50 -16.88
C LEU A 20 18.80 -5.50 -15.95
N ARG A 21 18.54 -5.43 -14.64
CA ARG A 21 19.60 -5.44 -13.62
C ARG A 21 19.84 -6.88 -13.18
N ASP A 22 21.01 -7.41 -13.52
CA ASP A 22 21.47 -8.70 -13.01
C ASP A 22 22.29 -8.46 -11.73
N ASP A 23 21.62 -8.45 -10.58
CA ASP A 23 22.29 -8.38 -9.27
C ASP A 23 22.05 -9.68 -8.47
N PRO A 24 22.83 -10.75 -8.69
CA PRO A 24 22.89 -11.84 -7.73
C PRO A 24 23.90 -11.51 -6.62
N LEU A 25 23.40 -11.13 -5.44
CA LEU A 25 24.15 -10.95 -4.18
C LEU A 25 24.65 -12.28 -3.56
N ILE A 26 24.82 -13.33 -4.35
CA ILE A 26 25.24 -14.66 -3.89
C ILE A 26 26.41 -15.13 -4.76
N ALA A 27 27.61 -15.10 -4.15
CA ALA A 27 28.80 -15.69 -4.75
C ALA A 27 28.59 -17.19 -4.94
N LYS A 28 28.68 -17.64 -6.20
CA LYS A 28 28.68 -19.06 -6.57
C LYS A 28 29.93 -19.72 -5.95
N PRO A 29 29.82 -20.83 -5.20
CA PRO A 29 30.99 -21.48 -4.65
C PRO A 29 31.68 -22.28 -5.76
N GLN A 30 32.89 -21.87 -6.14
CA GLN A 30 33.80 -22.72 -6.90
C GLN A 30 35.04 -23.04 -6.06
N SER A 31 35.18 -24.34 -5.83
CA SER A 31 36.27 -25.11 -5.25
C SER A 31 37.67 -24.73 -5.76
N SER A 32 38.66 -24.62 -4.86
CA SER A 32 39.82 -25.52 -4.75
C SER A 32 40.95 -24.94 -3.88
N GLU A 33 41.26 -25.68 -2.81
CA GLU A 33 42.55 -26.00 -2.18
C GLU A 33 43.68 -24.96 -1.98
N GLY A 34 44.09 -24.79 -0.70
CA GLY A 34 45.50 -24.50 -0.34
C GLY A 34 45.75 -23.68 0.94
N LYS A 35 45.97 -24.37 2.08
CA LYS A 35 46.90 -24.12 3.23
C LYS A 35 47.21 -22.65 3.63
N THR A 36 47.06 -22.19 4.89
CA THR A 36 47.71 -22.67 6.14
C THR A 36 47.04 -22.09 7.40
N SER A 37 47.21 -22.83 8.49
CA SER A 37 46.73 -22.65 9.87
C SER A 37 46.96 -21.29 10.54
N GLU A 38 46.00 -20.86 11.37
CA GLU A 38 46.29 -20.39 12.73
C GLU A 38 45.16 -20.82 13.69
N VAL A 39 45.61 -21.18 14.88
CA VAL A 39 44.93 -21.96 15.92
C VAL A 39 44.16 -21.03 16.86
N VAL A 40 42.86 -21.29 17.08
CA VAL A 40 42.16 -20.89 18.30
C VAL A 40 41.16 -22.00 18.68
N GLU A 41 41.49 -22.77 19.72
CA GLU A 41 40.64 -23.78 20.38
C GLU A 41 39.62 -23.09 21.35
N PRO A 42 38.62 -23.80 21.91
CA PRO A 42 37.22 -23.41 21.81
C PRO A 42 36.59 -23.02 23.16
N LEU A 43 35.84 -21.92 23.20
CA LEU A 43 34.94 -21.64 24.32
C LEU A 43 33.57 -22.29 24.08
N ARG A 44 33.42 -23.54 24.51
CA ARG A 44 32.12 -24.13 24.90
C ARG A 44 31.72 -23.50 26.25
N THR A 45 30.49 -23.17 26.62
CA THR A 45 29.11 -23.41 26.14
C THR A 45 28.22 -22.59 27.07
N LYS A 46 27.17 -21.94 26.57
CA LYS A 46 25.91 -21.82 27.32
C LYS A 46 24.74 -21.55 26.37
N ASP A 47 24.08 -22.64 26.02
CA ASP A 47 22.63 -22.76 25.79
C ASP A 47 21.97 -21.57 25.07
N ARG A 48 22.30 -21.41 23.79
CA ARG A 48 21.27 -21.01 22.85
C ARG A 48 20.71 -22.30 22.31
N SER A 49 19.59 -22.73 22.88
CA SER A 49 18.76 -23.77 22.28
C SER A 49 18.51 -23.37 20.84
N ASP A 50 19.24 -24.02 19.94
CA ASP A 50 18.87 -24.20 18.55
C ASP A 50 17.47 -24.82 18.57
N SER A 51 16.45 -23.97 18.57
CA SER A 51 15.20 -24.33 17.94
C SER A 51 15.55 -24.44 16.46
N VAL A 52 15.95 -25.66 16.08
CA VAL A 52 15.80 -26.16 14.71
C VAL A 52 14.32 -26.04 14.41
N ILE A 53 13.93 -24.84 13.98
CA ILE A 53 12.62 -24.57 13.43
C ILE A 53 12.60 -25.37 12.14
N SER A 54 11.94 -26.53 12.20
CA SER A 54 11.53 -27.29 11.03
C SER A 54 10.79 -26.34 10.10
N ALA A 55 11.46 -25.87 9.05
CA ALA A 55 10.93 -24.90 8.09
C ALA A 55 9.66 -25.38 7.36
N GLY A 56 9.26 -26.64 7.57
CA GLY A 56 8.02 -27.23 7.06
C GLY A 56 6.77 -26.98 7.90
N ASN A 57 6.87 -26.59 9.18
CA ASN A 57 5.69 -26.40 10.05
C ASN A 57 5.33 -24.93 10.28
N THR A 58 6.30 -24.02 10.13
CA THR A 58 6.10 -22.59 10.42
C THR A 58 5.09 -21.91 9.52
N LEU A 59 4.96 -22.34 8.27
CA LEU A 59 4.06 -21.70 7.31
C LEU A 59 2.60 -22.00 7.66
N GLU A 60 2.29 -23.26 7.93
CA GLU A 60 0.99 -23.69 8.42
C GLU A 60 0.64 -23.04 9.77
N ASP A 61 1.58 -22.97 10.71
CA ASP A 61 1.37 -22.27 11.98
C ASP A 61 1.01 -20.78 11.75
N LEU A 62 1.75 -20.07 10.89
CA LEU A 62 1.46 -18.67 10.53
C LEU A 62 0.11 -18.50 9.81
N LYS A 63 -0.30 -19.44 8.96
CA LYS A 63 -1.64 -19.43 8.33
C LYS A 63 -2.75 -19.60 9.37
N THR A 64 -2.57 -20.51 10.33
CA THR A 64 -3.57 -20.72 11.40
C THR A 64 -3.68 -19.51 12.33
N GLU A 65 -2.58 -18.80 12.56
CA GLU A 65 -2.58 -17.56 13.33
C GLU A 65 -3.22 -16.40 12.56
N LEU A 66 -2.90 -16.25 11.27
CA LEU A 66 -3.50 -15.23 10.40
C LEU A 66 -5.03 -15.37 10.31
N ALA A 67 -5.54 -16.60 10.28
CA ALA A 67 -6.98 -16.89 10.21
C ALA A 67 -7.79 -16.36 11.42
N LYS A 68 -7.12 -15.96 12.51
CA LYS A 68 -7.78 -15.34 13.68
C LYS A 68 -8.08 -13.85 13.47
N PHE A 69 -7.44 -13.22 12.50
CA PHE A 69 -7.60 -11.80 12.20
C PHE A 69 -8.61 -11.59 11.06
N PRO A 70 -9.36 -10.48 11.06
CA PRO A 70 -10.28 -10.17 9.98
C PRO A 70 -9.54 -9.97 8.66
N GLU A 71 -10.09 -10.51 7.58
CA GLU A 71 -9.54 -10.32 6.23
C GLU A 71 -9.74 -8.87 5.74
N THR A 72 -8.71 -8.30 5.12
CA THR A 72 -8.76 -6.95 4.56
C THR A 72 -8.97 -6.99 3.05
N HIS A 73 -9.88 -6.16 2.52
CA HIS A 73 -10.13 -6.03 1.08
C HIS A 73 -9.93 -4.59 0.59
N ARG A 74 -9.26 -4.42 -0.56
CA ARG A 74 -9.11 -3.10 -1.19
C ARG A 74 -10.37 -2.73 -1.96
N HIS A 75 -11.20 -1.86 -1.39
CA HIS A 75 -12.50 -1.54 -1.98
C HIS A 75 -12.54 -0.29 -2.87
N SER A 76 -11.73 0.76 -2.63
CA SER A 76 -11.94 2.01 -3.40
C SER A 76 -10.76 2.98 -3.49
N ALA A 77 -10.80 3.81 -4.54
CA ALA A 77 -10.01 5.03 -4.68
C ALA A 77 -10.83 6.21 -4.15
N ILE A 78 -10.64 6.55 -2.86
CA ILE A 78 -11.36 7.65 -2.20
C ILE A 78 -10.71 8.99 -2.58
N VAL A 79 -11.53 9.97 -2.98
CA VAL A 79 -11.07 11.34 -3.26
C VAL A 79 -11.63 12.30 -2.22
N LEU A 80 -10.73 12.85 -1.41
CA LEU A 80 -11.04 13.81 -0.35
C LEU A 80 -10.83 15.25 -0.81
N GLU A 81 -11.40 16.18 -0.06
CA GLU A 81 -11.09 17.59 -0.21
C GLU A 81 -9.68 17.86 0.31
N LYS A 82 -8.89 18.68 -0.40
CA LYS A 82 -7.45 18.84 -0.13
C LYS A 82 -7.13 19.19 1.33
N ALA A 83 -7.87 20.16 1.91
CA ALA A 83 -7.64 20.55 3.30
C ALA A 83 -7.96 19.40 4.26
N LEU A 84 -9.10 18.75 4.07
CA LEU A 84 -9.53 17.63 4.90
C LEU A 84 -8.59 16.42 4.78
N ASP A 85 -8.08 16.14 3.59
CA ASP A 85 -7.08 15.09 3.35
C ASP A 85 -5.78 15.34 4.13
N GLN A 86 -5.30 16.58 4.11
CA GLN A 86 -4.09 16.97 4.84
C GLN A 86 -4.28 16.85 6.36
N ASP A 87 -5.40 17.35 6.87
CA ASP A 87 -5.71 17.31 8.30
C ASP A 87 -5.91 15.87 8.77
N LEU A 88 -6.67 15.07 8.03
CA LEU A 88 -6.94 13.67 8.35
C LEU A 88 -5.66 12.82 8.30
N THR A 89 -4.82 13.03 7.27
CA THR A 89 -3.54 12.32 7.15
C THR A 89 -2.61 12.66 8.31
N ARG A 90 -2.53 13.94 8.68
CA ARG A 90 -1.73 14.38 9.83
C ARG A 90 -2.23 13.76 11.13
N TYR A 91 -3.54 13.84 11.38
CA TYR A 91 -4.16 13.24 12.56
C TYR A 91 -3.85 11.75 12.66
N CYS A 92 -4.06 10.99 11.58
CA CYS A 92 -3.78 9.56 11.57
C CYS A 92 -2.30 9.24 11.82
N LYS A 93 -1.38 10.03 11.22
CA LYS A 93 0.06 9.88 11.41
C LYS A 93 0.49 10.12 12.87
N ASP A 94 -0.07 11.15 13.50
CA ASP A 94 0.22 11.53 14.88
C ASP A 94 -0.28 10.44 15.85
N HIS A 95 -1.40 9.79 15.52
CA HIS A 95 -1.99 8.70 16.29
C HIS A 95 -1.53 7.28 15.88
N ARG A 96 -0.59 7.15 14.94
CA ARG A 96 -0.06 5.86 14.46
C ARG A 96 -1.13 4.90 13.90
N ILE A 97 -2.15 5.45 13.27
CA ILE A 97 -3.20 4.70 12.56
C ILE A 97 -3.20 5.07 11.07
N THR A 98 -3.86 4.26 10.24
CA THR A 98 -4.10 4.59 8.83
C THR A 98 -5.50 5.18 8.66
N VAL A 99 -5.71 5.88 7.55
CA VAL A 99 -7.01 6.49 7.24
C VAL A 99 -8.09 5.43 7.07
N GLU A 100 -7.75 4.26 6.49
CA GLU A 100 -8.66 3.13 6.33
C GLU A 100 -9.16 2.62 7.68
N VAL A 101 -8.24 2.35 8.62
CA VAL A 101 -8.59 1.89 9.98
C VAL A 101 -9.39 2.95 10.73
N PHE A 102 -9.06 4.23 10.55
CA PHE A 102 -9.84 5.32 11.13
C PHE A 102 -11.28 5.34 10.60
N LEU A 103 -11.47 5.14 9.29
CA LEU A 103 -12.80 5.09 8.68
C LEU A 103 -13.60 3.87 9.14
N GLU A 104 -12.96 2.70 9.27
CA GLU A 104 -13.59 1.49 9.83
C GLU A 104 -14.07 1.74 11.26
N ALA A 105 -13.20 2.28 12.11
CA ALA A 105 -13.53 2.61 13.49
C ALA A 105 -14.65 3.65 13.58
N ALA A 106 -14.57 4.72 12.78
CA ALA A 106 -15.59 5.76 12.73
C ALA A 106 -16.94 5.19 12.29
N TRP A 107 -16.98 4.32 11.28
CA TRP A 107 -18.21 3.66 10.85
C TRP A 107 -18.82 2.83 11.98
N VAL A 108 -18.03 1.99 12.66
CA VAL A 108 -18.51 1.14 13.76
C VAL A 108 -19.08 1.98 14.91
N GLN A 109 -18.46 3.12 15.23
CA GLN A 109 -18.95 4.02 16.28
C GLN A 109 -20.25 4.73 15.87
N VAL A 110 -20.28 5.33 14.67
CA VAL A 110 -21.45 6.04 14.17
C VAL A 110 -22.63 5.10 13.94
N ALA A 111 -22.40 3.85 13.57
CA ALA A 111 -23.45 2.85 13.38
C ALA A 111 -24.17 2.46 14.68
N GLN A 112 -23.57 2.72 15.85
CA GLN A 112 -24.20 2.44 17.16
C GLN A 112 -25.12 3.57 17.63
N ASP A 113 -24.95 4.80 17.11
CA ASP A 113 -25.74 5.96 17.48
C ASP A 113 -26.52 6.51 16.26
N GLN A 114 -27.82 6.27 16.26
CA GLN A 114 -28.70 6.71 15.18
C GLN A 114 -28.73 8.23 15.02
N THR A 115 -28.57 9.00 16.11
CA THR A 115 -28.60 10.46 16.03
C THR A 115 -27.35 10.99 15.34
N LEU A 116 -26.18 10.54 15.78
CA LEU A 116 -24.89 10.84 15.15
C LEU A 116 -24.87 10.39 13.68
N MET A 117 -25.43 9.22 13.35
CA MET A 117 -25.55 8.75 11.97
C MET A 117 -26.37 9.72 11.11
N GLN A 118 -27.48 10.26 11.61
CA GLN A 118 -28.27 11.24 10.85
C GLN A 118 -27.51 12.55 10.64
N GLU A 119 -26.76 13.01 11.65
CA GLU A 119 -25.93 14.21 11.53
C GLU A 119 -24.85 14.03 10.45
N VAL A 120 -24.13 12.90 10.49
CA VAL A 120 -23.11 12.54 9.49
C VAL A 120 -23.72 12.47 8.09
N LEU A 121 -24.91 11.86 7.94
CA LEU A 121 -25.60 11.77 6.65
C LEU A 121 -26.04 13.13 6.11
N ASN A 122 -26.48 14.04 6.97
CA ASN A 122 -26.87 15.39 6.58
C ASN A 122 -25.66 16.19 6.09
N GLU A 123 -24.56 16.17 6.83
CA GLU A 123 -23.30 16.80 6.44
C GLU A 123 -22.76 16.20 5.12
N ALA A 124 -22.79 14.87 4.98
CA ALA A 124 -22.35 14.19 3.76
C ALA A 124 -23.17 14.62 2.53
N LYS A 125 -24.50 14.73 2.67
CA LYS A 125 -25.39 15.24 1.59
C LYS A 125 -25.06 16.67 1.21
N GLN A 126 -24.84 17.55 2.19
CA GLN A 126 -24.46 18.94 1.92
C GLN A 126 -23.13 19.03 1.17
N ARG A 127 -22.11 18.30 1.61
CA ARG A 127 -20.81 18.24 0.92
C ARG A 127 -20.92 17.68 -0.50
N TYR A 128 -21.74 16.66 -0.70
CA TYR A 128 -21.97 16.10 -2.04
C TYR A 128 -22.58 17.14 -3.00
N GLN A 129 -23.57 17.91 -2.54
CA GLN A 129 -24.16 18.98 -3.32
C GLN A 129 -23.14 20.08 -3.65
N SER A 130 -22.34 20.50 -2.67
CA SER A 130 -21.25 21.47 -2.87
C SER A 130 -20.25 21.00 -3.93
N ARG A 131 -19.80 19.73 -3.85
CA ARG A 131 -18.92 19.12 -4.86
C ARG A 131 -19.54 19.12 -6.26
N LYS A 132 -20.84 18.82 -6.36
CA LYS A 132 -21.58 18.84 -7.63
C LYS A 132 -21.63 20.25 -8.22
N ALA A 133 -21.86 21.28 -7.39
CA ALA A 133 -21.85 22.67 -7.81
C ALA A 133 -20.45 23.11 -8.29
N ALA A 134 -19.40 22.79 -7.54
CA ALA A 134 -18.02 23.06 -7.92
C ALA A 134 -17.64 22.41 -9.26
N GLY A 135 -18.07 21.17 -9.50
CA GLY A 135 -17.86 20.49 -10.77
C GLY A 135 -18.52 21.20 -11.95
N LYS A 136 -19.76 21.71 -11.77
CA LYS A 136 -20.44 22.51 -12.79
C LYS A 136 -19.70 23.82 -13.09
N LEU A 137 -19.26 24.53 -12.04
CA LEU A 137 -18.52 25.78 -12.18
C LEU A 137 -17.20 25.56 -12.94
N ARG A 138 -16.43 24.53 -12.59
CA ARG A 138 -15.19 24.18 -13.32
C ARG A 138 -15.46 23.94 -14.79
N ARG A 139 -16.52 23.19 -15.12
CA ARG A 139 -16.92 22.95 -16.51
C ARG A 139 -17.25 24.27 -17.24
N LEU A 140 -18.00 25.17 -16.61
CA LEU A 140 -18.36 26.46 -17.21
C LEU A 140 -17.13 27.35 -17.42
N ILE A 141 -16.23 27.41 -16.44
CA ILE A 141 -14.95 28.13 -16.56
C ILE A 141 -14.16 27.59 -17.76
N THR A 142 -13.98 26.27 -17.86
CA THR A 142 -13.26 25.65 -18.99
C THR A 142 -13.93 25.91 -20.34
N MET A 143 -15.25 26.09 -20.39
CA MET A 143 -15.97 26.44 -21.63
C MET A 143 -15.82 27.91 -22.03
N LEU A 144 -15.52 28.80 -21.08
CA LEU A 144 -15.39 30.24 -21.32
C LEU A 144 -13.93 30.65 -21.52
N ASP A 145 -12.99 29.94 -20.89
CA ASP A 145 -11.55 30.18 -20.99
C ASP A 145 -10.90 29.50 -22.22
N GLY A 146 -11.64 28.64 -22.93
CA GLY A 146 -11.19 27.91 -24.13
C GLY A 146 -11.83 28.42 -25.40
#